data_AF-A0A829LXS0-F1
#
_entry.id   AF-A0A829LXS0-F1
#
_cell.length_a   1.000
_cell.length_b   1.000
_cell.length_c   1.000
_cell.angle_alpha   90.00
_cell.angle_beta   90.00
_cell.angle_gamma   90.00
#
_symmetry.space_group_name_H-M   'P 1'
#
loop_
_entity.id
_entity.type
_entity.pdbx_description
1 polymer ?
#
loop_
_entity_poly.entity_id
_entity_poly.type
_entity_poly.pdbx_seq_one_letter_code
_entity_poly.pdbx_strand_id
1 'polypeptide(L)'
;MPYKIKLLINNKENEYIRNEPPMVENLIDALKIQRIEIEMDTTENGQTDKQIEERFNGYADFAVKFWHNQFSKKDFLSGLPTSAFDLIKNPVWDTLGYDPDALEDEDENDEKKD
;
A
#
# COMPACT_ATOMS: atom_id res chain seq x y z
N MET A 1 -12.05 -9.19 -3.11
CA MET A 1 -13.00 -8.28 -2.43
C MET A 1 -12.92 -6.90 -3.08
N PRO A 2 -13.93 -6.00 -2.96
CA PRO A 2 -13.80 -4.63 -3.45
C PRO A 2 -12.72 -3.87 -2.68
N TYR A 3 -11.88 -3.11 -3.36
CA TYR A 3 -10.88 -2.24 -2.73
C TYR A 3 -11.52 -0.90 -2.41
N LYS A 4 -11.43 -0.47 -1.15
CA LYS A 4 -12.00 0.78 -0.66
C LYS A 4 -10.91 1.66 -0.08
N ILE A 5 -10.96 2.94 -0.39
CA ILE A 5 -10.12 3.95 0.23
C ILE A 5 -10.96 5.17 0.60
N LYS A 6 -10.67 5.76 1.77
CA LYS A 6 -11.32 6.97 2.27
C LYS A 6 -10.30 8.09 2.39
N LEU A 7 -10.58 9.23 1.77
CA LEU A 7 -9.71 10.40 1.79
C LEU A 7 -10.44 11.62 2.35
N LEU A 8 -9.75 12.38 3.19
CA LEU A 8 -10.16 13.69 3.69
C LEU A 8 -9.74 14.77 2.70
N ILE A 9 -10.65 15.19 1.82
CA ILE A 9 -10.40 16.22 0.82
C ILE A 9 -11.25 17.44 1.17
N ASN A 10 -10.62 18.59 1.36
CA ASN A 10 -11.29 19.83 1.79
C ASN A 10 -12.14 19.64 3.06
N ASN A 11 -11.60 18.91 4.05
CA ASN A 11 -12.26 18.53 5.31
C ASN A 11 -13.55 17.71 5.15
N LYS A 12 -13.72 17.03 4.01
CA LYS A 12 -14.82 16.09 3.78
C LYS A 12 -14.26 14.70 3.52
N GLU A 13 -14.85 13.69 4.14
CA GLU A 13 -14.55 12.29 3.84
C GLU A 13 -15.17 11.92 2.48
N ASN A 14 -14.34 11.38 1.59
CA ASN A 14 -14.73 10.87 0.28
C ASN A 14 -14.33 9.40 0.20
N GLU A 15 -15.27 8.52 -0.16
CA GLU A 15 -15.03 7.09 -0.34
C GLU A 15 -14.89 6.75 -1.82
N TYR A 16 -13.85 6.01 -2.16
CA TYR A 16 -13.58 5.52 -3.51
C TYR A 16 -13.52 3.99 -3.51
N ILE A 17 -14.17 3.37 -4.48
CA ILE A 17 -14.34 1.92 -4.56
C ILE A 17 -13.90 1.43 -5.94
N ARG A 18 -13.08 0.39 -5.97
CA ARG A 18 -12.73 -0.40 -7.16
C ARG A 18 -13.24 -1.83 -6.97
N ASN A 19 -13.90 -2.39 -7.98
CA ASN A 19 -14.45 -3.76 -7.94
C ASN A 19 -13.70 -4.74 -8.84
N GLU A 20 -12.81 -4.22 -9.67
CA GLU A 20 -12.05 -4.92 -10.69
C GLU A 20 -10.73 -5.43 -10.10
N PRO A 21 -10.25 -6.61 -10.54
CA PRO A 21 -8.96 -7.12 -10.10
C PRO A 21 -7.82 -6.16 -10.51
N PRO A 22 -6.67 -6.18 -9.82
CA PRO A 22 -5.46 -5.48 -10.25
C PRO A 22 -5.02 -5.95 -11.64
N MET A 23 -4.54 -5.02 -12.45
CA MET A 23 -4.05 -5.29 -13.81
C MET A 23 -2.52 -5.25 -13.85
N VAL A 24 -1.92 -5.69 -14.96
CA VAL A 24 -0.45 -5.72 -15.12
C VAL A 24 0.20 -4.35 -14.89
N GLU A 25 -0.48 -3.25 -15.24
CA GLU A 25 0.01 -1.89 -14.94
C GLU A 25 0.12 -1.62 -13.42
N ASN A 26 -0.80 -2.16 -12.62
CA ASN A 26 -0.78 -2.06 -11.18
C ASN A 26 0.38 -2.90 -10.61
N LEU A 27 0.63 -4.09 -11.18
CA LEU A 27 1.77 -4.93 -10.81
C LEU A 27 3.11 -4.23 -11.05
N ILE A 28 3.27 -3.53 -12.17
CA ILE A 28 4.49 -2.77 -12.46
C ILE A 28 4.74 -1.70 -11.39
N ASP A 29 3.70 -0.97 -10.98
CA ASP A 29 3.84 0.07 -9.97
C ASP A 29 4.05 -0.51 -8.56
N ALA A 30 3.40 -1.63 -8.23
CA ALA A 30 3.63 -2.35 -6.98
C ALA A 30 5.07 -2.90 -6.87
N LEU A 31 5.63 -3.44 -7.96
CA LEU A 31 7.01 -3.92 -8.00
C LEU A 31 8.04 -2.78 -7.82
N LYS A 32 7.74 -1.57 -8.30
CA LYS A 32 8.60 -0.40 -8.05
C LYS A 32 8.60 -0.02 -6.57
N ILE A 33 7.44 -0.03 -5.92
CA ILE A 33 7.32 0.21 -4.48
C ILE A 33 8.14 -0.84 -3.72
N GLN A 34 7.91 -2.12 -4.01
CA GLN A 34 8.64 -3.23 -3.36
C GLN A 34 10.15 -3.10 -3.56
N ARG A 35 10.61 -2.69 -4.75
CA ARG A 35 12.03 -2.50 -5.02
C ARG A 35 12.65 -1.44 -4.11
N ILE A 36 11.97 -0.30 -3.92
CA ILE A 36 12.40 0.77 -3.03
C ILE A 36 12.44 0.27 -1.58
N GLU A 37 11.43 -0.50 -1.15
CA GLU A 37 11.36 -1.06 0.20
C GLU A 37 12.51 -2.05 0.48
N ILE A 38 12.84 -2.93 -0.49
CA ILE A 38 14.00 -3.83 -0.38
C ILE A 38 15.31 -3.03 -0.27
N GLU A 39 15.48 -1.98 -1.08
CA GLU A 39 16.67 -1.13 -1.00
C GLU A 39 16.78 -0.42 0.35
N MET A 40 15.66 0.04 0.89
CA MET A 40 15.58 0.66 2.21
C MET A 40 15.95 -0.31 3.34
N ASP A 41 15.51 -1.56 3.28
CA ASP A 41 15.77 -2.58 4.30
C ASP A 41 17.21 -3.15 4.23
N THR A 42 17.84 -3.09 3.05
CA THR A 42 19.19 -3.62 2.82
C THR A 42 20.30 -2.57 2.92
N THR A 43 19.95 -1.29 3.09
CA THR A 43 20.93 -0.20 3.21
C THR A 43 21.53 -0.14 4.62
N GLU A 44 22.86 -0.29 4.72
CA GLU A 44 23.59 -0.28 6.01
C GLU A 44 23.47 1.04 6.80
N ASN A 45 23.28 2.16 6.11
CA ASN A 45 23.19 3.50 6.70
C ASN A 45 21.75 3.92 7.05
N GLY A 46 20.79 3.00 6.99
CA GLY A 46 19.37 3.30 7.15
C GLY A 46 18.76 4.01 5.94
N GLN A 47 17.50 4.40 6.09
CA GLN A 47 16.69 4.98 5.03
C GLN A 47 17.06 6.45 4.81
N THR A 48 17.24 6.87 3.56
CA THR A 48 17.45 8.27 3.21
C THR A 48 16.12 9.01 3.03
N ASP A 49 16.10 10.31 3.30
CA ASP A 49 14.92 11.17 3.06
C ASP A 49 14.36 11.00 1.64
N LYS A 50 15.27 10.91 0.66
CA LYS A 50 14.91 10.69 -0.75
C LYS A 50 14.20 9.35 -0.96
N GLN A 51 14.68 8.25 -0.37
CA GLN A 51 14.02 6.95 -0.48
C GLN A 51 12.65 6.95 0.18
N ILE A 52 12.51 7.64 1.32
CA ILE A 52 11.23 7.81 2.02
C ILE A 52 10.24 8.56 1.11
N GLU A 53 10.66 9.68 0.52
CA GLU A 53 9.84 10.44 -0.42
C GLU A 53 9.47 9.62 -1.67
N GLU A 54 10.43 8.89 -2.26
CA GLU A 54 10.20 8.03 -3.42
C GLU A 54 9.21 6.91 -3.11
N ARG A 55 9.30 6.30 -1.93
CA ARG A 55 8.34 5.29 -1.46
C ARG A 55 6.92 5.84 -1.39
N PHE A 56 6.71 6.96 -0.69
CA PHE A 56 5.37 7.54 -0.54
C PHE A 56 4.81 8.10 -1.84
N ASN A 57 5.65 8.65 -2.72
CA ASN A 57 5.25 9.01 -4.07
C ASN A 57 4.86 7.77 -4.89
N GLY A 58 5.57 6.64 -4.74
CA GLY A 58 5.21 5.36 -5.34
C GLY A 58 3.80 4.91 -4.93
N TYR A 59 3.48 4.96 -3.63
CA TYR A 59 2.14 4.66 -3.12
C TYR A 59 1.07 5.61 -3.68
N ALA A 60 1.36 6.91 -3.75
CA ALA A 60 0.43 7.89 -4.32
C ALA A 60 0.16 7.65 -5.82
N ASP A 61 1.21 7.33 -6.59
CA ASP A 61 1.12 7.02 -8.01
C ASP A 61 0.31 5.77 -8.27
N PHE A 62 0.58 4.72 -7.48
CA PHE A 62 -0.19 3.50 -7.50
C PHE A 62 -1.66 3.80 -7.18
N ALA A 63 -1.96 4.51 -6.08
CA ALA A 63 -3.32 4.80 -5.64
C ALA A 63 -4.13 5.53 -6.72
N VAL A 64 -3.56 6.59 -7.31
CA VAL A 64 -4.24 7.39 -8.34
C VAL A 64 -4.61 6.54 -9.54
N LYS A 65 -3.69 5.69 -10.03
CA LYS A 65 -3.98 4.81 -11.18
C LYS A 65 -4.92 3.68 -10.81
N PHE A 66 -4.73 3.08 -9.63
CA PHE A 66 -5.51 1.96 -9.15
C PHE A 66 -6.98 2.34 -8.98
N TRP A 67 -7.31 3.54 -8.48
CA TRP A 67 -8.69 4.05 -8.47
C TRP A 67 -9.02 4.93 -9.68
N HIS A 68 -8.45 4.64 -10.85
CA HIS A 68 -8.83 5.23 -12.15
C HIS A 68 -8.85 6.77 -12.18
N ASN A 69 -7.90 7.41 -11.49
CA ASN A 69 -7.72 8.87 -11.40
C ASN A 69 -8.92 9.63 -10.78
N GLN A 70 -9.69 8.98 -9.91
CA GLN A 70 -10.80 9.62 -9.17
C GLN A 70 -10.35 10.68 -8.15
N PHE A 71 -9.07 10.67 -7.78
CA PHE A 71 -8.42 11.66 -6.93
C PHE A 71 -6.99 11.93 -7.42
N SER A 72 -6.38 13.04 -7.00
CA SER A 72 -5.00 13.39 -7.35
C SER A 72 -3.98 12.83 -6.35
N LYS A 73 -2.69 12.83 -6.73
CA LYS A 73 -1.60 12.48 -5.80
C LYS A 73 -1.61 13.35 -4.54
N LYS A 74 -1.92 14.65 -4.69
CA LYS A 74 -2.01 15.59 -3.57
C LYS A 74 -3.16 15.24 -2.64
N ASP A 75 -4.32 14.90 -3.21
CA ASP A 75 -5.48 14.48 -2.43
C ASP A 75 -5.18 13.21 -1.63
N PHE A 76 -4.45 12.27 -2.21
CA PHE A 76 -3.99 11.08 -1.50
C PHE A 76 -3.01 11.43 -0.37
N LEU A 77 -1.90 12.11 -0.68
CA LEU A 77 -0.84 12.41 0.28
C LEU A 77 -1.29 13.29 1.45
N SER A 78 -2.21 14.22 1.20
CA SER A 78 -2.74 15.12 2.24
C SER A 78 -4.04 14.65 2.88
N GLY A 79 -4.73 13.69 2.25
CA GLY A 79 -6.08 13.27 2.63
C GLY A 79 -6.15 11.88 3.27
N LEU A 80 -5.12 11.03 3.13
CA LEU A 80 -5.08 9.72 3.78
C LEU A 80 -4.53 9.85 5.22
N PRO A 81 -5.31 9.55 6.28
CA PRO A 81 -4.78 9.48 7.63
C PRO A 81 -3.72 8.38 7.74
N THR A 82 -2.64 8.64 8.49
CA THR A 82 -1.57 7.64 8.69
C THR A 82 -2.08 6.34 9.31
N SER A 83 -3.09 6.42 10.19
CA SER A 83 -3.76 5.25 10.78
C SER A 83 -4.56 4.42 9.78
N ALA A 84 -4.77 4.90 8.56
CA ALA A 84 -5.51 4.23 7.49
C ALA A 84 -4.58 3.79 6.34
N PHE A 85 -3.27 3.81 6.53
CA PHE A 85 -2.30 3.49 5.47
C PHE A 85 -2.42 2.04 4.96
N ASP A 86 -2.91 1.11 5.79
CA ASP A 86 -3.15 -0.27 5.33
C ASP A 86 -4.19 -0.36 4.20
N LEU A 87 -5.07 0.64 4.07
CA LEU A 87 -6.02 0.71 2.95
C LEU A 87 -5.35 0.88 1.58
N ILE A 88 -4.10 1.34 1.52
CA ILE A 88 -3.29 1.35 0.29
C ILE A 88 -2.28 0.20 0.24
N LYS A 89 -1.72 -0.18 1.40
CA LYS A 89 -0.72 -1.25 1.49
C LYS A 89 -1.30 -2.61 1.08
N ASN A 90 -2.52 -2.92 1.53
CA ASN A 90 -3.18 -4.18 1.19
C ASN A 90 -3.41 -4.35 -0.32
N PRO A 91 -3.96 -3.36 -1.06
CA PRO A 91 -4.03 -3.42 -2.51
C PRO A 91 -2.67 -3.62 -3.19
N VAL A 92 -1.60 -3.00 -2.70
CA VAL A 92 -0.23 -3.19 -3.25
C VAL A 92 0.22 -4.64 -3.02
N TRP A 93 0.03 -5.17 -1.82
CA TRP A 93 0.39 -6.54 -1.46
C TRP A 93 -0.39 -7.59 -2.24
N ASP A 94 -1.71 -7.44 -2.32
CA ASP A 94 -2.56 -8.31 -3.11
C ASP A 94 -2.19 -8.27 -4.62
N THR A 95 -1.82 -7.09 -5.12
CA THR A 95 -1.30 -6.95 -6.49
C THR A 95 0.01 -7.72 -6.71
N LEU A 96 0.86 -7.84 -5.68
CA LEU A 96 2.10 -8.62 -5.70
C LEU A 96 1.86 -10.13 -5.49
N GLY A 97 0.62 -10.55 -5.21
CA GLY A 97 0.27 -11.93 -4.90
C GLY A 97 0.56 -12.34 -3.45
N TYR A 98 0.80 -11.37 -2.55
CA TYR A 98 0.78 -11.63 -1.12
C TYR A 98 -0.67 -11.67 -0.65
N ASP A 99 -0.99 -12.65 0.20
CA ASP A 99 -2.26 -12.67 0.89
C ASP A 99 -2.18 -11.70 2.08
N PRO A 100 -2.88 -10.54 2.06
CA PRO A 100 -2.84 -9.59 3.16
C PRO A 100 -3.47 -10.15 4.45
N ASP A 101 -4.27 -11.21 4.35
CA ASP A 101 -4.96 -11.85 5.47
C ASP A 101 -4.17 -13.06 6.03
N ALA A 102 -3.09 -13.51 5.35
CA ALA A 102 -2.30 -14.69 5.75
C ALA A 102 -1.25 -14.42 6.85
N LEU A 103 -1.20 -13.20 7.40
CA LEU A 103 -0.27 -12.86 8.51
C LEU A 103 -0.88 -13.09 9.91
N GLU A 104 -2.09 -13.66 10.00
CA GLU A 104 -2.74 -13.95 11.30
C GLU A 104 -2.36 -15.31 11.93
N ASP A 105 -1.57 -16.17 11.26
CA ASP A 105 -1.25 -17.51 11.75
C ASP A 105 0.26 -17.74 12.00
N GLU A 106 0.87 -17.00 12.93
CA GLU A 106 2.08 -17.46 13.62
C GLU A 106 1.96 -17.13 15.12
N ASP A 107 1.09 -17.85 15.84
CA ASP A 107 1.29 -18.16 17.26
C ASP A 107 0.44 -19.38 17.66
N GLU A 108 1.05 -20.25 18.48
CA GLU A 108 0.53 -21.51 19.06
C GLU A 108 0.71 -22.79 18.24
N ASN A 109 1.94 -23.33 18.26
CA ASN A 109 2.06 -24.75 18.59
C ASN A 109 3.32 -25.04 19.43
N ASP A 110 3.26 -24.58 20.68
CA ASP A 110 4.16 -25.00 21.76
C ASP A 110 3.63 -26.34 22.34
N GLU A 111 3.64 -27.40 21.54
CA GLU A 111 3.33 -28.76 22.03
C GLU A 111 4.63 -29.48 22.44
N LYS A 112 4.77 -29.55 23.77
CA LYS A 112 5.69 -30.36 24.56
C LYS A 112 6.01 -31.70 23.90
N LYS A 113 7.30 -31.98 23.71
CA LYS A 113 7.79 -33.35 23.54
C LYS A 113 8.01 -33.96 24.93
N ASP A 114 7.36 -35.09 25.14
CA ASP A 114 7.48 -36.02 26.27
C ASP A 114 8.93 -36.46 26.55
#